data_AF-A0A355YEJ4-F1
#
_entry.id   AF-A0A355YEJ4-F1
#
_cell.length_a   1.000
_cell.length_b   1.000
_cell.length_c   1.000
_cell.angle_alpha   90.00
_cell.angle_beta   90.00
_cell.angle_gamma   90.00
#
_symmetry.space_group_name_H-M   'P 1'
#
loop_
_entity.id
_entity.type
_entity.pdbx_description
1 polymer ?
#
loop_
_entity_poly.entity_id
_entity_poly.type
_entity_poly.pdbx_seq_one_letter_code
_entity_poly.pdbx_strand_id
1 'polypeptide(L)'
;MSQSFQPVVSLPCVDGAFVVDARPYRTNAAGTSAVELRYRYRGVRLDGIDYEAYYRNLDRYLHQGDPTTYNLGLPLDSSGRSRSGGDDHQRGDTLYLPPGAFSAIQVERLADCLARQQTQLQQAFATAEVRGSTFLGLMKTRTGIGRDGIARLVHADAPLLGIHGDGNTLVLVERDGRVLLQTNHTAGSAAESAVWGRMSPRPGNKPVLRVQRRIQFQGQAREGAHFLPLTNAQGRRLQDDYDVEWQ
;
A
#
# COMPACT_ATOMS: atom_id res chain seq x y z
N MET A 1 -17.54 -15.06 2.38
CA MET A 1 -16.91 -15.45 1.09
C MET A 1 -16.05 -14.30 0.61
N SER A 2 -14.78 -14.50 0.31
CA SER A 2 -13.95 -13.44 -0.28
C SER A 2 -14.46 -13.13 -1.69
N GLN A 3 -14.79 -11.88 -1.97
CA GLN A 3 -15.27 -11.49 -3.29
C GLN A 3 -14.13 -11.59 -4.31
N SER A 4 -14.45 -12.03 -5.52
CA SER A 4 -13.47 -12.16 -6.61
C SER A 4 -12.97 -10.80 -7.07
N PHE A 5 -11.75 -10.78 -7.59
CA PHE A 5 -11.21 -9.62 -8.29
C PHE A 5 -12.00 -9.35 -9.57
N GLN A 6 -12.40 -8.09 -9.74
CA GLN A 6 -13.10 -7.53 -10.88
C GLN A 6 -12.09 -6.72 -11.70
N PRO A 7 -12.10 -6.83 -13.05
CA PRO A 7 -11.17 -6.08 -13.89
C PRO A 7 -11.45 -4.58 -13.80
N VAL A 8 -10.40 -3.77 -13.70
CA VAL A 8 -10.46 -2.30 -13.79
C VAL A 8 -9.97 -1.86 -15.15
N VAL A 9 -8.76 -2.26 -15.51
CA VAL A 9 -8.16 -1.93 -16.81
C VAL A 9 -7.12 -2.97 -17.21
N SER A 10 -7.02 -3.19 -18.52
CA SER A 10 -6.00 -4.04 -19.14
C SER A 10 -5.41 -3.28 -20.33
N LEU A 11 -4.14 -2.90 -20.19
CA LEU A 11 -3.41 -2.09 -21.16
C LEU A 11 -2.37 -2.97 -21.87
N PRO A 12 -2.43 -3.11 -23.21
CA PRO A 12 -1.38 -3.80 -23.94
C PRO A 12 -0.11 -2.94 -23.97
N CYS A 13 1.01 -3.51 -23.50
CA CYS A 13 2.34 -2.92 -23.61
C CYS A 13 3.27 -3.87 -24.36
N VAL A 14 4.43 -3.35 -24.79
CA VAL A 14 5.39 -4.05 -25.66
C VAL A 14 5.77 -5.44 -25.14
N ASP A 15 6.15 -5.55 -23.86
CA ASP A 15 6.62 -6.82 -23.30
C ASP A 15 5.50 -7.65 -22.62
N GLY A 16 4.25 -7.20 -22.71
CA GLY A 16 3.05 -7.87 -22.19
C GLY A 16 2.00 -6.91 -21.63
N ALA A 17 0.85 -7.46 -21.21
CA ALA A 17 -0.23 -6.64 -20.65
C ALA A 17 0.08 -6.15 -19.23
N PHE A 18 -0.24 -4.88 -18.97
CA PHE A 18 -0.40 -4.33 -17.63
C PHE A 18 -1.88 -4.39 -17.24
N VAL A 19 -2.18 -5.00 -16.10
CA VAL A 19 -3.56 -5.26 -15.66
C VAL A 19 -3.75 -4.74 -14.24
N VAL A 20 -4.85 -4.04 -14.04
CA VAL A 20 -5.35 -3.64 -12.73
C VAL A 20 -6.67 -4.35 -12.48
N ASP A 21 -6.75 -5.06 -11.37
CA ASP A 21 -7.99 -5.62 -10.85
C ASP A 21 -8.30 -5.00 -9.48
N ALA A 22 -9.57 -5.00 -9.10
CA ALA A 22 -10.01 -4.55 -7.80
C ALA A 22 -11.00 -5.53 -7.16
N ARG A 23 -11.01 -5.63 -5.84
CA ARG A 23 -12.08 -6.32 -5.11
C ARG A 23 -12.47 -5.53 -3.87
N PRO A 24 -13.71 -5.66 -3.39
CA PRO A 24 -14.08 -5.05 -2.12
C PRO A 24 -13.50 -5.89 -0.98
N TYR A 25 -13.01 -5.23 0.07
CA TYR A 25 -12.48 -5.91 1.27
C TYR A 25 -13.13 -5.45 2.58
N ARG A 26 -13.72 -4.24 2.62
CA ARG A 26 -14.43 -3.74 3.81
C ARG A 26 -15.85 -3.37 3.44
N THR A 27 -16.80 -3.88 4.22
CA THR A 27 -18.20 -3.48 4.19
C THR A 27 -18.55 -2.75 5.49
N ASN A 28 -19.27 -1.63 5.41
CA ASN A 28 -19.87 -0.94 6.55
C ASN A 28 -21.41 -1.02 6.47
N ALA A 29 -22.10 -0.38 7.42
CA ALA A 29 -23.56 -0.29 7.44
C ALA A 29 -24.16 0.49 6.24
N ALA A 30 -23.33 1.00 5.32
CA ALA A 30 -23.76 1.60 4.06
C ALA A 30 -23.42 0.71 2.85
N GLY A 31 -22.85 -0.48 3.04
CA GLY A 31 -22.45 -1.41 1.98
C GLY A 31 -20.93 -1.49 1.82
N THR A 32 -20.40 -1.51 0.59
CA THR A 32 -18.93 -1.53 0.41
C THR A 32 -18.33 -0.16 0.73
N SER A 33 -17.22 -0.13 1.46
CA SER A 33 -16.56 1.11 1.86
C SER A 33 -15.11 1.24 1.43
N ALA A 34 -14.47 0.14 1.00
CA ALA A 34 -13.10 0.20 0.50
C ALA A 34 -12.74 -0.97 -0.44
N VAL A 35 -11.75 -0.74 -1.31
CA VAL A 35 -11.33 -1.67 -2.37
C VAL A 35 -9.84 -1.98 -2.33
N GLU A 36 -9.51 -3.25 -2.58
CA GLU A 36 -8.15 -3.75 -2.69
C GLU A 36 -7.80 -3.79 -4.16
N LEU A 37 -6.71 -3.12 -4.52
CA LEU A 37 -6.17 -3.13 -5.87
C LEU A 37 -5.10 -4.20 -6.01
N ARG A 38 -5.06 -4.80 -7.20
CA ARG A 38 -4.04 -5.76 -7.61
C ARG A 38 -3.50 -5.36 -8.97
N TYR A 39 -2.20 -5.10 -8.99
CA TYR A 39 -1.45 -4.75 -10.19
C TYR A 39 -0.70 -5.98 -10.70
N ARG A 40 -0.75 -6.20 -12.01
CA ARG A 40 0.00 -7.26 -12.67
C ARG A 40 0.66 -6.74 -13.94
N TYR A 41 1.88 -7.16 -14.20
CA TYR A 41 2.56 -6.93 -15.47
C TYR A 41 3.17 -8.24 -15.95
N ARG A 42 2.86 -8.66 -17.18
CA ARG A 42 3.33 -9.94 -17.74
C ARG A 42 2.94 -11.15 -16.87
N GLY A 43 1.77 -11.06 -16.22
CA GLY A 43 1.27 -12.08 -15.30
C GLY A 43 1.87 -12.05 -13.89
N VAL A 44 2.95 -11.30 -13.66
CA VAL A 44 3.59 -11.16 -12.35
C VAL A 44 2.86 -10.09 -11.54
N ARG A 45 2.53 -10.39 -10.28
CA ARG A 45 1.94 -9.42 -9.34
C ARG A 45 3.00 -8.42 -8.92
N LEU A 46 2.63 -7.14 -8.91
CA LEU A 46 3.47 -6.06 -8.40
C LEU A 46 3.04 -5.66 -6.99
N ASP A 47 4.02 -5.25 -6.18
CA ASP A 47 3.77 -4.68 -4.86
C ASP A 47 3.51 -3.17 -5.00
N GLY A 48 2.42 -2.69 -4.39
CA GLY A 48 2.01 -1.29 -4.41
C GLY A 48 2.04 -0.69 -3.01
N ILE A 49 2.62 0.51 -2.89
CA ILE A 49 2.64 1.29 -1.65
C ILE A 49 2.05 2.67 -1.93
N ASP A 50 1.03 3.06 -1.17
CA ASP A 50 0.47 4.43 -1.14
C ASP A 50 1.38 5.31 -0.27
N TYR A 51 2.45 5.84 -0.87
CA TYR A 51 3.41 6.69 -0.17
C TYR A 51 2.77 8.00 0.27
N GLU A 52 1.87 8.54 -0.54
CA GLU A 52 1.20 9.82 -0.36
C GLU A 52 0.37 9.83 0.93
N ALA A 53 -0.25 8.70 1.29
CA ALA A 53 -0.92 8.54 2.58
C ALA A 53 0.00 8.70 3.80
N TYR A 54 1.31 8.54 3.61
CA TYR A 54 2.31 8.50 4.69
C TYR A 54 3.60 9.25 4.33
N TYR A 55 3.54 10.24 3.43
CA TYR A 55 4.71 10.70 2.66
C TYR A 55 5.93 11.02 3.55
N ARG A 56 5.76 11.81 4.62
CA ARG A 56 6.87 12.12 5.57
C ARG A 56 7.48 10.89 6.25
N ASN A 57 6.66 9.89 6.55
CA ASN A 57 7.10 8.71 7.27
C ASN A 57 7.82 7.73 6.35
N LEU A 58 7.41 7.70 5.07
CA LEU A 58 7.88 6.71 4.13
C LEU A 58 8.88 7.24 3.11
N ASP A 59 9.03 8.55 2.90
CA ASP A 59 9.91 9.16 1.89
C ASP A 59 11.31 8.53 1.83
N ARG A 60 11.92 8.28 3.01
CA ARG A 60 13.22 7.59 3.10
C ARG A 60 13.28 6.23 2.40
N TYR A 61 12.18 5.47 2.41
CA TYR A 61 12.08 4.14 1.79
C TYR A 61 11.93 4.24 0.28
N LEU A 62 11.33 5.33 -0.23
CA LEU A 62 11.24 5.56 -1.67
C LEU A 62 12.63 5.80 -2.27
N HIS A 63 13.49 6.50 -1.54
CA HIS A 63 14.84 6.87 -1.96
C HIS A 63 15.93 5.90 -1.48
N GLN A 64 15.57 4.84 -0.76
CA GLN A 64 16.54 3.89 -0.22
C GLN A 64 17.25 3.14 -1.34
N GLY A 65 18.58 3.29 -1.40
CA GLY A 65 19.41 2.66 -2.44
C GLY A 65 19.37 3.38 -3.80
N ASP A 66 18.81 4.59 -3.84
CA ASP A 66 18.71 5.44 -5.04
C ASP A 66 18.14 4.71 -6.28
N PRO A 67 16.93 4.12 -6.16
CA PRO A 67 16.38 3.29 -7.23
C PRO A 67 15.88 4.15 -8.39
N THR A 68 16.02 3.63 -9.61
CA THR A 68 15.44 4.26 -10.79
C THR A 68 13.91 4.36 -10.65
N THR A 69 13.41 5.59 -10.63
CA THR A 69 12.01 5.90 -10.39
C THR A 69 11.42 6.66 -11.57
N TYR A 70 10.30 6.18 -12.09
CA TYR A 70 9.56 6.79 -13.20
C TYR A 70 8.25 7.39 -12.68
N ASN A 71 8.13 8.72 -12.69
CA ASN A 71 6.91 9.42 -12.30
C ASN A 71 5.89 9.36 -13.44
N LEU A 72 4.62 9.02 -13.13
CA LEU A 72 3.56 8.88 -14.13
C LEU A 72 2.59 10.07 -14.14
N GLY A 73 3.10 11.26 -13.84
CA GLY A 73 2.42 12.54 -14.10
C GLY A 73 1.22 12.89 -13.22
N LEU A 74 0.99 12.18 -12.11
CA LEU A 74 0.01 12.62 -11.11
C LEU A 74 0.56 13.83 -10.33
N PRO A 75 -0.24 14.89 -10.07
CA PRO A 75 0.10 15.96 -9.15
C PRO A 75 -0.04 15.48 -7.70
N LEU A 76 1.02 14.87 -7.17
CA LEU A 76 1.04 14.23 -5.85
C LEU A 76 1.34 15.26 -4.75
N ASP A 77 0.70 15.12 -3.59
CA ASP A 77 1.06 15.90 -2.40
C ASP A 77 2.34 15.33 -1.76
N SER A 78 3.47 15.92 -2.14
CA SER A 78 4.80 15.65 -1.57
C SER A 78 5.22 16.69 -0.51
N SER A 79 4.31 17.59 -0.11
CA SER A 79 4.62 18.63 0.89
C SER A 79 4.80 18.05 2.31
N GLY A 80 4.39 16.79 2.47
CA GLY A 80 4.39 16.07 3.73
C GLY A 80 3.39 16.61 4.75
N ARG A 81 2.65 17.68 4.46
CA ARG A 81 1.53 18.10 5.29
C ARG A 81 0.39 17.17 4.92
N SER A 82 -0.08 16.32 5.81
CA SER A 82 -1.33 15.58 5.58
C SER A 82 -2.48 16.58 5.60
N ARG A 83 -2.67 17.32 4.50
CA ARG A 83 -3.88 18.08 4.30
C ARG A 83 -4.95 17.09 3.90
N SER A 84 -5.97 16.98 4.73
CA SER A 84 -7.26 16.47 4.30
C SER A 84 -7.81 17.43 3.24
N GLY A 85 -7.66 17.09 1.96
CA GLY A 85 -8.34 17.76 0.86
C GLY A 85 -7.78 19.15 0.49
N GLY A 86 -6.90 19.19 -0.49
CA GLY A 86 -7.02 20.20 -1.54
C GLY A 86 -7.56 19.48 -2.77
N ASP A 87 -8.50 20.09 -3.49
CA ASP A 87 -9.08 19.53 -4.72
C ASP A 87 -8.04 19.32 -5.85
N ASP A 88 -6.81 19.81 -5.66
CA ASP A 88 -5.74 19.82 -6.67
C ASP A 88 -4.75 18.63 -6.57
N HIS A 89 -4.83 17.79 -5.54
CA HIS A 89 -3.89 16.69 -5.33
C HIS A 89 -4.48 15.32 -5.68
N GLN A 90 -3.77 14.58 -6.52
CA GLN A 90 -4.12 13.22 -6.92
C GLN A 90 -3.40 12.19 -6.07
N ARG A 91 -3.94 10.97 -6.04
CA ARG A 91 -3.41 9.81 -5.31
C ARG A 91 -3.15 8.64 -6.26
N GLY A 92 -2.05 7.95 -6.05
CA GLY A 92 -1.74 6.74 -6.77
C GLY A 92 -0.76 5.87 -6.00
N ASP A 93 -0.79 4.57 -6.24
CA ASP A 93 0.17 3.67 -5.63
C ASP A 93 1.52 3.78 -6.37
N THR A 94 2.62 3.66 -5.62
CA THR A 94 3.97 3.44 -6.17
C THR A 94 4.18 1.95 -6.34
N LEU A 95 4.44 1.51 -7.58
CA LEU A 95 4.59 0.10 -7.93
C LEU A 95 6.05 -0.31 -8.02
N TYR A 96 6.39 -1.41 -7.37
CA TYR A 96 7.73 -1.98 -7.38
C TYR A 96 7.85 -3.11 -8.40
N LEU A 97 8.87 -3.00 -9.25
CA LEU A 97 9.25 -4.00 -10.23
C LEU A 97 10.58 -4.62 -9.80
N PRO A 98 10.58 -5.83 -9.21
CA PRO A 98 11.78 -6.42 -8.65
C PRO A 98 12.80 -6.77 -9.74
N PRO A 99 14.10 -6.44 -9.56
CA PRO A 99 15.14 -6.72 -10.54
C PRO A 99 15.28 -8.21 -10.92
N GLY A 100 14.90 -9.12 -10.01
CA GLY A 100 14.89 -10.56 -10.28
C GLY A 100 13.81 -11.02 -11.27
N ALA A 101 12.78 -10.20 -11.54
CA ALA A 101 11.70 -10.50 -12.49
C ALA A 101 11.69 -9.57 -13.71
N PHE A 102 12.26 -8.37 -13.60
CA PHE A 102 12.23 -7.35 -14.64
C PHE A 102 13.59 -6.69 -14.84
N SER A 103 14.00 -6.54 -16.09
CA SER A 103 15.17 -5.72 -16.43
C SER A 103 14.82 -4.22 -16.44
N ALA A 104 15.83 -3.35 -16.29
CA ALA A 104 15.63 -1.90 -16.31
C ALA A 104 14.93 -1.42 -17.59
N ILE A 105 15.32 -1.97 -18.75
CA ILE A 105 14.72 -1.66 -20.06
C ILE A 105 13.23 -2.05 -20.09
N GLN A 106 12.84 -3.16 -19.48
CA GLN A 106 11.42 -3.56 -19.41
C GLN A 106 10.62 -2.59 -18.54
N VAL A 107 11.20 -2.09 -17.45
CA VAL A 107 10.56 -1.10 -16.59
C VAL A 107 10.39 0.23 -17.34
N GLU A 108 11.41 0.68 -18.07
CA GLU A 108 11.36 1.89 -18.90
C GLU A 108 10.27 1.80 -19.98
N ARG A 109 10.21 0.68 -20.72
CA ARG A 109 9.16 0.45 -21.73
C ARG A 109 7.76 0.40 -21.14
N LEU A 110 7.61 -0.15 -19.94
CA LEU A 110 6.35 -0.10 -19.21
C LEU A 110 6.02 1.34 -18.81
N ALA A 111 6.98 2.11 -18.29
CA ALA A 111 6.77 3.51 -17.93
C ALA A 111 6.29 4.32 -19.14
N ASP A 112 6.95 4.18 -20.29
CA ASP A 112 6.55 4.83 -21.55
C ASP A 112 5.17 4.39 -22.04
N CYS A 113 4.84 3.11 -21.88
CA CYS A 113 3.51 2.59 -22.20
C CYS A 113 2.43 3.25 -21.33
N LEU A 114 2.62 3.26 -20.01
CA LEU A 114 1.66 3.82 -19.07
C LEU A 114 1.54 5.35 -19.20
N ALA A 115 2.64 6.04 -19.45
CA ALA A 115 2.65 7.48 -19.71
C ALA A 115 1.83 7.84 -20.96
N ARG A 116 1.98 7.08 -22.06
CA ARG A 116 1.17 7.28 -23.27
C ARG A 116 -0.31 6.95 -23.08
N GLN A 117 -0.63 6.08 -22.14
CA GLN A 117 -1.99 5.63 -21.85
C GLN A 117 -2.56 6.27 -20.57
N GLN A 118 -1.94 7.35 -20.07
CA GLN A 118 -2.25 7.95 -18.77
C GLN A 118 -3.72 8.39 -18.69
N THR A 119 -4.26 9.04 -19.72
CA THR A 119 -5.66 9.47 -19.76
C THR A 119 -6.62 8.28 -19.66
N GLN A 120 -6.33 7.17 -20.36
CA GLN A 120 -7.14 5.96 -20.31
C GLN A 120 -7.09 5.32 -18.92
N LEU A 121 -5.90 5.30 -18.30
CA LEU A 121 -5.69 4.79 -16.95
C LEU A 121 -6.46 5.61 -15.91
N GLN A 122 -6.35 6.94 -15.94
CA GLN A 122 -7.08 7.85 -15.05
C GLN A 122 -8.59 7.72 -15.22
N GLN A 123 -9.07 7.66 -16.47
CA GLN A 123 -10.49 7.47 -16.75
C GLN A 123 -11.00 6.12 -16.21
N ALA A 124 -10.23 5.05 -16.37
CA ALA A 124 -10.60 3.75 -15.83
C ALA A 124 -10.66 3.79 -14.30
N PHE A 125 -9.73 4.47 -13.63
CA PHE A 125 -9.75 4.63 -12.18
C PHE A 125 -10.93 5.45 -11.68
N ALA A 126 -11.25 6.55 -12.36
CA ALA A 126 -12.35 7.44 -12.02
C ALA A 126 -13.74 6.80 -12.20
N THR A 127 -13.90 5.95 -13.22
CA THR A 127 -15.20 5.36 -13.58
C THR A 127 -15.42 3.95 -13.06
N ALA A 128 -14.36 3.24 -12.67
CA ALA A 128 -14.50 1.87 -12.19
C ALA A 128 -15.26 1.82 -10.86
N GLU A 129 -16.36 1.07 -10.88
CA GLU A 129 -17.14 0.74 -9.69
C GLU A 129 -16.93 -0.73 -9.32
N VAL A 130 -16.46 -0.96 -8.11
CA VAL A 130 -16.26 -2.31 -7.56
C VAL A 130 -17.54 -2.72 -6.83
N ARG A 131 -18.12 -3.83 -7.26
CA ARG A 131 -19.38 -4.33 -6.68
C ARG A 131 -19.13 -5.22 -5.47
N GLY A 132 -19.83 -4.92 -4.39
CA GLY A 132 -19.94 -5.69 -3.16
C GLY A 132 -21.10 -6.70 -3.15
N SER A 133 -21.09 -7.63 -2.19
CA SER A 133 -22.23 -8.48 -1.86
C SER A 133 -23.33 -7.69 -1.13
N THR A 134 -24.57 -7.96 -1.48
CA THR A 134 -25.79 -7.39 -0.90
C THR A 134 -26.01 -7.89 0.54
N PHE A 135 -26.43 -7.00 1.45
CA PHE A 135 -27.21 -7.39 2.62
C PHE A 135 -28.57 -6.68 2.51
N LEU A 136 -29.63 -7.45 2.26
CA LEU A 136 -31.04 -7.02 2.29
C LEU A 136 -31.45 -5.83 1.38
N GLY A 137 -30.80 -5.63 0.23
CA GLY A 137 -31.32 -4.78 -0.86
C GLY A 137 -31.40 -3.26 -0.62
N LEU A 138 -31.01 -2.76 0.55
CA LEU A 138 -31.20 -1.36 0.97
C LEU A 138 -29.91 -0.52 1.06
N MET A 139 -28.73 -1.07 0.69
CA MET A 139 -27.42 -0.43 0.91
C MET A 139 -26.56 -0.31 -0.36
N LYS A 140 -25.59 0.63 -0.37
CA LYS A 140 -24.70 0.93 -1.51
C LYS A 140 -23.80 -0.27 -1.82
N THR A 141 -24.13 -1.00 -2.88
CA THR A 141 -23.37 -2.19 -3.32
C THR A 141 -22.13 -1.84 -4.14
N ARG A 142 -21.76 -0.56 -4.26
CA ARG A 142 -20.69 -0.11 -5.16
C ARG A 142 -19.77 0.89 -4.47
N THR A 143 -18.48 0.75 -4.75
CA THR A 143 -17.44 1.66 -4.26
C THR A 143 -16.48 1.97 -5.39
N GLY A 144 -16.14 3.25 -5.55
CA GLY A 144 -15.10 3.68 -6.47
C GLY A 144 -13.72 3.28 -5.96
N ILE A 145 -12.70 3.42 -6.81
CA ILE A 145 -11.36 2.93 -6.48
C ILE A 145 -10.67 3.73 -5.38
N GLY A 146 -10.95 5.04 -5.26
CA GLY A 146 -10.29 5.90 -4.28
C GLY A 146 -8.80 6.15 -4.59
N ARG A 147 -8.43 6.01 -5.87
CA ARG A 147 -7.15 6.38 -6.47
C ARG A 147 -7.44 7.05 -7.81
N ASP A 148 -6.55 7.92 -8.23
CA ASP A 148 -6.62 8.62 -9.51
C ASP A 148 -5.75 7.94 -10.59
N GLY A 149 -4.83 7.07 -10.17
CA GLY A 149 -4.00 6.29 -11.09
C GLY A 149 -2.84 5.60 -10.39
N ILE A 150 -1.73 5.49 -11.10
CA ILE A 150 -0.45 5.02 -10.57
C ILE A 150 0.47 6.23 -10.40
N ALA A 151 1.08 6.37 -9.23
CA ALA A 151 1.97 7.49 -8.95
C ALA A 151 3.32 7.31 -9.65
N ARG A 152 3.95 6.16 -9.41
CA ARG A 152 5.33 5.88 -9.81
C ARG A 152 5.54 4.41 -10.13
N LEU A 153 6.54 4.14 -10.97
CA LEU A 153 7.18 2.83 -11.09
C LEU A 153 8.59 2.91 -10.51
N VAL A 154 8.99 1.89 -9.75
CA VAL A 154 10.32 1.81 -9.14
C VAL A 154 10.96 0.48 -9.52
N HIS A 155 12.16 0.54 -10.11
CA HIS A 155 12.94 -0.68 -10.42
C HIS A 155 13.73 -1.13 -9.18
N ALA A 156 13.03 -1.73 -8.22
CA ALA A 156 13.58 -2.28 -6.99
C ALA A 156 12.61 -3.30 -6.37
N ASP A 157 13.09 -4.10 -5.41
CA ASP A 157 12.20 -4.81 -4.50
C ASP A 157 11.45 -3.82 -3.61
N ALA A 158 10.17 -4.08 -3.31
CA ALA A 158 9.43 -3.23 -2.38
C ALA A 158 10.07 -3.27 -0.99
N PRO A 159 10.39 -2.11 -0.37
CA PRO A 159 11.12 -2.07 0.89
C PRO A 159 10.31 -2.59 2.07
N LEU A 160 8.97 -2.57 1.95
CA LEU A 160 8.02 -2.96 2.99
C LEU A 160 7.19 -4.17 2.54
N LEU A 161 6.87 -5.04 3.49
CA LEU A 161 5.92 -6.14 3.34
C LEU A 161 4.54 -5.79 3.89
N GLY A 162 4.48 -4.86 4.84
CA GLY A 162 3.23 -4.44 5.45
C GLY A 162 3.37 -3.11 6.19
N ILE A 163 2.27 -2.36 6.17
CA ILE A 163 2.08 -1.12 6.91
C ILE A 163 0.78 -1.28 7.67
N HIS A 164 0.84 -1.26 9.00
CA HIS A 164 -0.32 -1.27 9.88
C HIS A 164 -0.32 0.01 10.70
N GLY A 165 -1.47 0.60 10.97
CA GLY A 165 -1.46 1.81 11.76
C GLY A 165 -2.83 2.44 11.94
N ASP A 166 -2.78 3.61 12.57
CA ASP A 166 -3.89 4.51 12.76
C ASP A 166 -3.42 5.96 12.50
N GLY A 167 -4.23 6.95 12.91
CA GLY A 167 -3.87 8.36 12.75
C GLY A 167 -2.63 8.82 13.52
N ASN A 168 -2.10 8.01 14.45
CA ASN A 168 -1.03 8.41 15.37
C ASN A 168 0.21 7.50 15.33
N THR A 169 0.05 6.22 14.95
CA THR A 169 1.13 5.21 15.01
C THR A 169 1.11 4.31 13.78
N LEU A 170 2.30 3.97 13.29
CA LEU A 170 2.55 2.97 12.26
C LEU A 170 3.40 1.83 12.84
N VAL A 171 3.08 0.61 12.45
CA VAL A 171 3.95 -0.55 12.48
C VAL A 171 4.39 -0.82 11.04
N LEU A 172 5.68 -0.70 10.79
CA LEU A 172 6.28 -1.00 9.49
C LEU A 172 6.97 -2.36 9.57
N VAL A 173 6.63 -3.25 8.65
CA VAL A 173 7.30 -4.54 8.48
C VAL A 173 8.17 -4.44 7.24
N GLU A 174 9.48 -4.32 7.44
CA GLU A 174 10.46 -4.23 6.36
C GLU A 174 10.67 -5.61 5.70
N ARG A 175 11.06 -5.60 4.42
CA ARG A 175 11.28 -6.83 3.64
C ARG A 175 12.44 -7.68 4.13
N ASP A 176 13.43 -7.06 4.78
CA ASP A 176 14.54 -7.75 5.46
C ASP A 176 14.12 -8.38 6.81
N GLY A 177 12.87 -8.18 7.22
CA GLY A 177 12.30 -8.73 8.44
C GLY A 177 12.40 -7.81 9.66
N ARG A 178 12.92 -6.59 9.58
CA ARG A 178 12.86 -5.66 10.72
C ARG A 178 11.44 -5.14 10.92
N VAL A 179 11.01 -5.03 12.18
CA VAL A 179 9.68 -4.49 12.55
C VAL A 179 9.88 -3.22 13.36
N LEU A 180 9.37 -2.11 12.84
CA LEU A 180 9.50 -0.78 13.44
C LEU A 180 8.15 -0.27 13.94
N LEU A 181 8.14 0.35 15.11
CA LEU A 181 7.11 1.30 15.51
C LEU A 181 7.54 2.68 15.08
N GLN A 182 6.65 3.43 14.45
CA GLN A 182 6.91 4.78 13.98
C GLN A 182 5.71 5.68 14.28
N THR A 183 5.97 6.90 14.72
CA THR A 183 4.89 7.88 14.94
C THR A 183 4.32 8.35 13.61
N ASN A 184 3.00 8.38 13.48
CA ASN A 184 2.31 8.89 12.30
C ASN A 184 2.03 10.40 12.42
N HIS A 185 3.09 11.21 12.55
CA HIS A 185 2.92 12.66 12.64
C HIS A 185 3.05 13.33 11.28
N THR A 186 2.13 14.26 11.00
CA THR A 186 1.97 14.87 9.68
C THR A 186 2.34 16.36 9.65
N ALA A 187 2.74 16.95 10.78
CA ALA A 187 3.21 18.33 10.84
C ALA A 187 4.28 18.56 11.93
N GLY A 188 5.38 19.22 11.56
CA GLY A 188 6.30 19.92 12.48
C GLY A 188 7.30 19.10 13.28
N SER A 189 7.10 17.79 13.47
CA SER A 189 8.00 16.94 14.25
C SER A 189 8.61 15.82 13.41
N ALA A 190 9.89 15.49 13.65
CA ALA A 190 10.49 14.29 13.07
C ALA A 190 9.76 13.05 13.58
N ALA A 191 9.53 12.06 12.71
CA ALA A 191 8.92 10.81 13.13
C ALA A 191 9.86 10.08 14.09
N GLU A 192 9.41 9.81 15.31
CA GLU A 192 10.13 8.91 16.20
C GLU A 192 9.95 7.47 15.68
N SER A 193 11.03 6.69 15.70
CA SER A 193 11.01 5.29 15.32
C SER A 193 11.74 4.44 16.36
N ALA A 194 11.17 3.29 16.70
CA ALA A 194 11.79 2.31 17.59
C ALA A 194 11.70 0.90 16.97
N VAL A 195 12.76 0.11 17.10
CA VAL A 195 12.74 -1.29 16.68
C VAL A 195 11.92 -2.07 17.68
N TRP A 196 10.79 -2.63 17.22
CA TRP A 196 9.90 -3.44 18.06
C TRP A 196 10.25 -4.92 18.04
N GLY A 197 10.76 -5.40 16.92
CA GLY A 197 11.10 -6.80 16.79
C GLY A 197 11.54 -7.20 15.39
N ARG A 198 11.33 -8.47 15.07
CA ARG A 198 11.63 -9.07 13.78
C ARG A 198 10.52 -9.98 13.29
N MET A 199 10.29 -9.95 12.00
CA MET A 199 9.46 -10.87 11.25
C MET A 199 10.35 -11.99 10.69
N SER A 200 9.85 -13.22 10.74
CA SER A 200 10.47 -14.36 10.06
C SER A 200 9.42 -15.09 9.23
N PRO A 201 9.69 -15.37 7.94
CA PRO A 201 8.78 -16.14 7.11
C PRO A 201 8.61 -17.56 7.65
N ARG A 202 7.40 -18.12 7.53
CA ARG A 202 7.09 -19.51 7.88
C ARG A 202 6.43 -20.19 6.67
N PRO A 203 7.03 -21.22 6.06
CA PRO A 203 6.43 -21.89 4.91
C PRO A 203 5.03 -22.44 5.24
N GLY A 204 4.05 -22.16 4.37
CA GLY A 204 2.69 -22.70 4.47
C GLY A 204 1.85 -22.17 5.65
N ASN A 205 2.35 -21.23 6.45
CA ASN A 205 1.67 -20.65 7.60
C ASN A 205 1.85 -19.12 7.63
N LYS A 206 1.18 -18.45 8.58
CA LYS A 206 1.42 -17.03 8.84
C LYS A 206 2.88 -16.81 9.22
N PRO A 207 3.54 -15.75 8.72
CA PRO A 207 4.87 -15.37 9.19
C PRO A 207 4.82 -15.03 10.68
N VAL A 208 5.93 -15.23 11.38
CA VAL A 208 6.03 -14.98 12.82
C VAL A 208 6.61 -13.60 13.07
N LEU A 209 5.93 -12.80 13.88
CA LEU A 209 6.45 -11.57 14.45
C LEU A 209 6.93 -11.83 15.88
N ARG A 210 8.25 -11.80 16.07
CA ARG A 210 8.89 -11.83 17.39
C ARG A 210 9.11 -10.42 17.85
N VAL A 211 8.38 -9.99 18.86
CA VAL A 211 8.31 -8.58 19.27
C VAL A 211 8.46 -8.43 20.77
N GLN A 212 9.05 -7.32 21.18
CA GLN A 212 9.26 -7.02 22.59
C GLN A 212 7.92 -6.80 23.30
N ARG A 213 7.77 -7.40 24.48
CA ARG A 213 6.58 -7.18 25.32
C ARG A 213 6.49 -5.76 25.84
N ARG A 214 7.63 -5.17 26.21
CA ARG A 214 7.75 -3.78 26.66
C ARG A 214 8.77 -3.06 25.80
N ILE A 215 8.41 -1.87 25.32
CA ILE A 215 9.25 -1.06 24.43
C ILE A 215 9.22 0.40 24.85
N GLN A 216 10.36 1.09 24.75
CA GLN A 216 10.43 2.53 24.91
C GLN A 216 10.01 3.19 23.58
N PHE A 217 8.90 3.91 23.59
CA PHE A 217 8.36 4.59 22.41
C PHE A 217 7.57 5.84 22.83
N GLN A 218 7.80 6.96 22.16
CA GLN A 218 7.30 8.30 22.53
C GLN A 218 7.72 8.72 23.93
N GLY A 219 8.99 8.43 24.29
CA GLY A 219 9.54 8.74 25.61
C GLY A 219 8.91 7.97 26.78
N GLN A 220 8.05 6.98 26.51
CA GLN A 220 7.36 6.20 27.54
C GLN A 220 7.56 4.70 27.33
N ALA A 221 7.57 3.92 28.42
CA ALA A 221 7.49 2.47 28.34
C ALA A 221 6.05 2.09 27.95
N ARG A 222 5.90 1.40 26.82
CA ARG A 222 4.62 0.93 26.27
C ARG A 222 4.57 -0.60 26.31
N GLU A 223 3.38 -1.13 26.56
CA GLU A 223 3.10 -2.56 26.36
C GLU A 223 2.86 -2.82 24.87
N GLY A 224 3.64 -3.73 24.27
CA GLY A 224 3.58 -4.05 22.84
C GLY A 224 2.20 -4.56 22.40
N ALA A 225 1.42 -5.14 23.32
CA ALA A 225 0.07 -5.62 23.04
C ALA A 225 -0.87 -4.51 22.53
N HIS A 226 -0.60 -3.24 22.87
CA HIS A 226 -1.38 -2.10 22.38
C HIS A 226 -1.28 -1.87 20.86
N PHE A 227 -0.25 -2.40 20.20
CA PHE A 227 -0.04 -2.21 18.76
C PHE A 227 -0.65 -3.34 17.91
N LEU A 228 -1.04 -4.46 18.52
CA LEU A 228 -1.66 -5.60 17.81
C LEU A 228 -3.00 -5.29 17.13
N PRO A 229 -3.87 -4.43 17.67
CA PRO A 229 -5.12 -4.05 17.02
C PRO A 229 -4.94 -3.13 15.80
N LEU A 230 -3.74 -2.57 15.56
CA LEU A 230 -3.49 -1.68 14.42
C LEU A 230 -3.75 -2.39 13.10
N THR A 231 -4.37 -1.68 12.17
CA THR A 231 -4.85 -2.26 10.92
C THR A 231 -4.06 -1.78 9.71
N ASN A 232 -3.88 -2.63 8.71
CA ASN A 232 -3.39 -2.19 7.40
C ASN A 232 -4.47 -1.45 6.61
N ALA A 233 -4.11 -1.01 5.39
CA ALA A 233 -5.06 -0.39 4.47
C ALA A 233 -6.31 -1.27 4.29
N GLN A 234 -6.15 -2.60 4.25
CA GLN A 234 -7.24 -3.58 4.13
C GLN A 234 -8.08 -3.75 5.40
N GLY A 235 -7.77 -3.01 6.47
CA GLY A 235 -8.46 -3.12 7.75
C GLY A 235 -8.17 -4.40 8.53
N ARG A 236 -7.18 -5.19 8.10
CA ARG A 236 -6.75 -6.40 8.80
C ARG A 236 -5.79 -6.01 9.89
N ARG A 237 -5.99 -6.57 11.08
CA ARG A 237 -5.13 -6.33 12.24
C ARG A 237 -3.81 -7.06 12.05
N LEU A 238 -2.78 -6.63 12.76
CA LEU A 238 -1.46 -7.27 12.74
C LEU A 238 -1.56 -8.80 12.96
N GLN A 239 -2.32 -9.23 13.97
CA GLN A 239 -2.56 -10.65 14.30
C GLN A 239 -3.35 -11.43 13.22
N ASP A 240 -4.06 -10.73 12.34
CA ASP A 240 -4.75 -11.38 11.23
C ASP A 240 -3.74 -11.78 10.13
N ASP A 241 -2.60 -11.10 10.05
CA ASP A 241 -1.52 -11.32 9.06
C ASP A 241 -0.33 -12.13 9.61
N TYR A 242 -0.11 -12.10 10.92
CA TYR A 242 1.08 -12.69 11.55
C TYR A 242 0.76 -13.48 12.82
N ASP A 243 1.57 -14.50 13.09
CA ASP A 243 1.64 -15.15 14.40
C ASP A 243 2.56 -14.34 15.30
N VAL A 244 2.11 -13.96 16.50
CA VAL A 244 2.86 -13.05 17.39
C VAL A 244 3.48 -13.82 18.55
N GLU A 245 4.80 -13.69 18.71
CA GLU A 245 5.58 -14.26 19.80
C GLU A 245 6.24 -13.14 20.61
N TRP A 246 6.04 -13.15 21.93
CA TRP A 246 6.63 -12.14 22.82
C TRP A 246 8.07 -12.49 23.19
N GLN A 247 8.92 -11.47 23.19
CA GLN A 247 10.29 -11.49 23.73
C GLN A 247 10.40 -10.59 24.96
#